data_AF-A0A7C6X8V9-F1
#
_entry.id   AF-A0A7C6X8V9-F1
#
_cell.length_a   1.000
_cell.length_b   1.000
_cell.length_c   1.000
_cell.angle_alpha   90.00
_cell.angle_beta   90.00
_cell.angle_gamma   90.00
#
_symmetry.space_group_name_H-M   'P 1'
#
loop_
_entity.id
_entity.type
_entity.pdbx_description
1 polymer ?
#
loop_
_entity_poly.entity_id
_entity_poly.type
_entity_poly.pdbx_seq_one_letter_code
_entity_poly.pdbx_strand_id
1 'polypeptide(L)' 'MTCDTCGRESERVARVVIDQGYNRLLAKPLWNCPECFEKKEKERRRRQEREAAAPAAV' A
#
# COMPACT_ATOMS: atom_id res chain seq x y z
N MET A 1 -14.96 -4.33 -11.19
CA MET A 1 -13.56 -3.90 -11.41
C MET A 1 -12.63 -4.95 -10.81
N THR A 2 -11.53 -5.29 -11.47
CA THR A 2 -10.62 -6.37 -11.00
C THR A 2 -9.55 -5.83 -10.08
N CYS A 3 -9.32 -6.49 -8.94
CA CYS A 3 -8.24 -6.15 -8.02
C CYS A 3 -6.89 -6.59 -8.57
N ASP A 4 -5.93 -5.67 -8.70
CA ASP A 4 -4.57 -5.96 -9.18
C ASP A 4 -3.75 -6.82 -8.21
N THR A 5 -4.18 -6.93 -6.94
CA THR A 5 -3.47 -7.72 -5.92
C THR A 5 -3.99 -9.15 -5.80
N CYS A 6 -5.31 -9.36 -5.83
CA CYS A 6 -5.90 -10.69 -5.59
C CYS A 6 -6.71 -11.25 -6.76
N GLY A 7 -6.85 -10.50 -7.86
CA GLY A 7 -7.55 -10.92 -9.08
C GLY A 7 -9.07 -11.01 -8.96
N ARG A 8 -9.66 -10.79 -7.78
CA ARG A 8 -11.11 -10.84 -7.59
C ARG A 8 -11.80 -9.62 -8.19
N GLU A 9 -13.02 -9.82 -8.71
CA GLU A 9 -13.92 -8.72 -9.01
C GLU A 9 -14.43 -8.07 -7.73
N SER A 10 -14.52 -6.75 -7.78
CA SER A 10 -15.11 -5.93 -6.73
C SER A 10 -15.90 -4.77 -7.34
N GLU A 11 -16.95 -4.35 -6.65
CA GLU A 11 -17.76 -3.19 -7.02
C GLU A 11 -16.94 -1.90 -6.98
N ARG A 12 -15.92 -1.83 -6.10
CA ARG A 12 -15.06 -0.66 -5.93
C ARG A 12 -13.61 -1.08 -5.78
N VAL A 13 -12.71 -0.27 -6.33
CA VAL A 13 -11.27 -0.39 -6.14
C VAL A 13 -10.70 0.95 -5.69
N ALA A 14 -9.66 0.90 -4.86
CA ALA A 14 -8.95 2.06 -4.35
C ALA A 14 -7.46 1.95 -4.71
N ARG A 15 -6.85 3.09 -5.04
CA ARG A 15 -5.43 3.16 -5.39
C ARG A 15 -4.56 3.05 -4.15
N VAL A 16 -3.69 2.04 -4.10
CA VAL A 16 -2.68 1.92 -3.04
C VAL A 16 -1.35 2.52 -3.50
N VAL A 17 -0.73 3.37 -2.67
CA VAL A 17 0.65 3.80 -2.86
C VAL A 17 1.54 2.92 -1.98
N ILE A 18 2.30 2.03 -2.62
CA ILE A 18 3.20 1.10 -1.94
C ILE A 18 4.54 1.82 -1.76
N ASP A 19 4.77 2.34 -0.55
CA ASP A 19 6.09 2.64 0.05
C ASP A 19 6.72 4.05 -0.10
N GLN A 20 7.59 4.40 0.88
CA GLN A 20 8.48 5.56 0.82
C GLN A 20 9.65 5.24 -0.12
N GLY A 21 9.83 6.05 -1.18
CA GLY A 21 10.69 5.75 -2.32
C GLY A 21 9.93 5.38 -3.59
N TYR A 22 8.61 5.19 -3.50
CA TYR A 22 7.72 5.08 -4.66
C TYR A 22 7.75 6.39 -5.46
N ASN A 23 8.51 6.40 -6.55
CA ASN A 23 8.43 7.51 -7.49
C ASN A 23 7.05 7.46 -8.16
N ARG A 24 6.16 8.35 -7.71
CA ARG A 24 4.77 8.49 -8.21
C ARG A 24 4.69 8.68 -9.73
N LEU A 25 5.77 9.14 -10.36
CA LEU A 25 5.86 9.34 -11.81
C LEU A 25 6.23 8.05 -12.57
N LEU A 26 6.98 7.14 -11.93
CA LEU A 26 7.51 5.94 -12.60
C LEU A 26 6.74 4.66 -12.26
N ALA A 27 6.08 4.64 -11.11
CA ALA A 27 5.48 3.41 -10.63
C ALA A 27 4.02 3.26 -11.10
N LYS A 28 3.70 2.05 -11.58
CA LYS A 28 2.37 1.70 -12.05
C LYS A 28 1.36 1.81 -10.89
N PRO A 29 0.22 2.51 -11.06
CA PRO A 29 -0.83 2.52 -10.05
C PRO A 29 -1.42 1.12 -9.91
N LEU A 30 -1.55 0.63 -8.67
CA LEU A 30 -2.27 -0.60 -8.37
C LEU A 30 -3.63 -0.27 -7.76
N TRP A 31 -4.67 -0.86 -8.33
CA TRP A 31 -6.06 -0.73 -7.92
C TRP A 31 -6.50 -1.97 -7.17
N ASN A 32 -6.80 -1.80 -5.90
CA ASN A 32 -7.07 -2.90 -5.00
C ASN A 32 -8.51 -2.87 -4.50
N CYS A 33 -9.11 -4.04 -4.32
CA CYS A 33 -10.36 -4.15 -3.58
C CYS A 33 -10.19 -3.65 -2.13
N PRO A 34 -11.30 -3.33 -1.41
CA PRO A 34 -11.23 -2.75 -0.06
C PRO A 34 -10.37 -3.57 0.92
N GLU A 35 -10.49 -4.91 0.90
CA GLU A 35 -9.72 -5.80 1.77
C GLU A 35 -8.21 -5.70 1.51
N CYS A 36 -7.79 -5.76 0.24
CA CYS A 36 -6.38 -5.67 -0.13
C CYS A 36 -5.81 -4.27 0.10
N PHE A 37 -6.64 -3.23 -0.05
CA PHE A 37 -6.29 -1.86 0.28
C PHE A 37 -6.00 -1.72 1.78
N GLU A 38 -6.94 -2.10 2.64
CA GLU A 38 -6.79 -1.98 4.10
C GLU A 38 -5.60 -2.79 4.63
N LYS A 39 -5.38 -4.01 4.12
CA LYS A 39 -4.25 -4.84 4.53
C LYS A 39 -2.91 -4.14 4.28
N LYS A 40 -2.70 -3.61 3.07
CA LYS A 40 -1.46 -2.90 2.70
C LYS A 40 -1.30 -1.59 3.47
N GLU A 41 -2.38 -0.85 3.68
CA GLU A 41 -2.36 0.38 4.48
C GLU A 41 -2.01 0.11 5.96
N LYS A 42 -2.51 -0.98 6.53
CA LYS A 42 -2.16 -1.41 7.89
C LYS A 42 -0.69 -1.82 7.99
N GLU A 43 -0.17 -2.55 7.01
CA GLU A 43 1.25 -2.89 6.93
C GLU A 43 2.13 -1.65 6.81
N ARG A 44 1.70 -0.66 6.02
CA ARG A 44 2.39 0.64 5.89
C ARG A 44 2.44 1.38 7.22
N ARG A 45 1.31 1.53 7.93
CA ARG A 45 1.27 2.17 9.25
C ARG A 45 2.20 1.48 10.24
N ARG A 46 2.15 0.15 10.30
CA ARG A 46 3.05 -0.64 11.15
C ARG A 46 4.52 -0.45 10.79
N ARG A 47 4.87 -0.31 9.50
CA ARG A 47 6.24 -0.02 9.09
C ARG A 47 6.66 1.39 9.53
N GLN A 48 5.82 2.39 9.30
CA GLN A 48 6.09 3.77 9.71
C GLN A 48 6.25 3.89 11.24
N GLU A 49 5.43 3.18 12.02
CA GLU A 49 5.57 3.11 13.47
C GLU A 49 6.91 2.48 13.90
N ARG A 50 7.33 1.39 13.25
CA ARG A 50 8.64 0.75 13.52
C ARG A 50 9.81 1.65 13.14
N GLU A 51 9.73 2.34 11.99
CA GLU A 51 10.77 3.26 11.53
C GLU A 51 10.86 4.49 12.43
N ALA A 52 9.72 5.03 12.88
CA ALA A 52 9.69 6.12 13.85
C ALA A 52 10.20 5.70 15.24
N ALA A 53 10.03 4.43 15.61
CA ALA A 53 10.50 3.88 16.89
C ALA A 53 11.96 3.38 16.86
N ALA A 54 12.58 3.26 15.68
CA ALA A 54 13.99 2.90 15.56
C ALA A 54 14.86 4.10 15.98
N PRO A 55 15.73 3.99 16.99
CA PRO A 55 16.68 5.05 17.28
C PRO A 55 17.56 5.25 16.04
N ALA A 56 17.75 6.51 15.64
CA ALA A 56 18.73 6.86 14.62
C ALA A 56 20.05 6.18 15.01
N ALA A 57 20.49 5.21 14.22
CA ALA A 57 21.80 4.61 14.39
C ALA A 57 22.82 5.73 14.20
N VAL A 58 23.39 6.21 15.31
CA VAL A 58 24.53 7.13 15.35
C VAL A 58 25.80 6.32 15.25
#